data_AF-A0A1I0F1F0-F1
#
_entry.id   AF-A0A1I0F1F0-F1
#
_cell.length_a   1.000
_cell.length_b   1.000
_cell.length_c   1.000
_cell.angle_alpha   90.00
_cell.angle_beta   90.00
_cell.angle_gamma   90.00
#
_symmetry.space_group_name_H-M   'P 1'
#
loop_
_entity.id
_entity.type
_entity.pdbx_description
1 polymer ?
#
loop_
_entity_poly.entity_id
_entity_poly.type
_entity_poly.pdbx_seq_one_letter_code
_entity_poly.pdbx_strand_id
1 'polypeptide(L)'
;MNDLRTCCQQAINDGKAVRGWCSACYQRWKRAGRPAEGPPPPMSREDARQLAIASVRANAAARREDYRELRSWGEPRDQAAARIGVTWRTAGRYERVLRERVTA
;
A
#
# COMPACT_ATOMS: atom_id res chain seq x y z
N MET A 1 3.22 25.51 -1.96
CA MET A 1 2.71 24.60 -0.91
C MET A 1 1.74 25.41 -0.07
N ASN A 2 0.44 25.15 -0.14
CA ASN A 2 -0.51 25.89 0.69
C ASN A 2 -0.37 25.44 2.14
N ASP A 3 -0.10 26.39 3.02
CA ASP A 3 0.07 26.19 4.45
C ASP A 3 -1.12 25.41 5.04
N LEU A 4 -0.84 24.44 5.90
CA LEU A 4 -1.85 23.65 6.62
C LEU A 4 -2.87 24.56 7.34
N ARG A 5 -2.40 25.73 7.76
CA ARG A 5 -3.21 26.76 8.41
C ARG A 5 -4.26 27.35 7.46
N THR A 6 -3.91 27.65 6.22
CA THR A 6 -4.83 28.19 5.20
C THR A 6 -5.91 27.17 4.81
N CYS A 7 -5.53 25.89 4.68
CA CYS A 7 -6.48 24.82 4.31
C CYS A 7 -7.57 24.60 5.36
N CYS A 8 -7.24 24.69 6.65
CA CYS A 8 -8.21 24.50 7.72
C CYS A 8 -9.06 25.75 7.98
N GLN A 9 -8.45 26.94 7.84
CA GLN A 9 -9.15 28.21 8.07
C GLN A 9 -10.36 28.38 7.13
N GLN A 10 -10.23 28.02 5.85
CA GLN A 10 -11.37 28.08 4.92
C GLN A 10 -12.51 27.16 5.37
N ALA A 11 -12.21 25.94 5.80
CA ALA A 11 -13.24 25.01 6.26
C ALA A 11 -13.93 25.47 7.56
N ILE A 12 -13.21 26.20 8.42
CA ILE A 12 -13.78 26.84 9.60
C ILE A 12 -14.75 27.94 9.17
N ASN A 13 -14.32 28.82 8.27
CA ASN A 13 -15.15 29.93 7.76
C ASN A 13 -16.43 29.41 7.08
N ASP A 14 -16.33 28.28 6.36
CA ASP A 14 -17.47 27.64 5.69
C ASP A 14 -18.39 26.84 6.63
N GLY A 15 -18.07 26.76 7.93
CA GLY A 15 -18.82 25.94 8.90
C GLY A 15 -18.69 24.42 8.69
N LYS A 16 -17.71 23.97 7.89
CA LYS A 16 -17.48 22.55 7.53
C LYS A 16 -16.35 21.90 8.33
N ALA A 17 -15.76 22.63 9.27
CA ALA A 17 -14.68 22.12 10.10
C ALA A 17 -15.20 21.18 11.19
N VAL A 18 -14.48 20.08 11.41
CA VAL A 18 -14.72 19.16 12.53
C VAL A 18 -13.53 19.28 13.47
N ARG A 19 -13.79 19.67 14.73
CA ARG A 19 -12.75 19.92 15.75
C ARG A 19 -11.67 20.92 15.29
N GLY A 20 -12.05 21.94 14.52
CA GLY A 20 -11.12 22.96 14.01
C GLY A 20 -10.32 22.53 12.77
N TRP A 21 -10.63 21.37 12.18
CA TRP A 21 -9.92 20.85 11.01
C TRP A 21 -10.87 20.65 9.83
N CYS A 22 -10.40 20.91 8.61
CA CYS A 22 -11.11 20.43 7.43
C CYS A 22 -11.15 18.88 7.42
N SER A 23 -12.08 18.29 6.67
CA SER A 23 -12.29 16.83 6.66
C SER A 23 -10.99 16.04 6.37
N ALA A 24 -10.17 16.51 5.42
CA ALA A 24 -8.89 15.87 5.08
C ALA A 24 -7.87 15.93 6.25
N CYS A 25 -7.75 17.07 6.91
CA CYS A 25 -6.88 17.24 8.09
C CYS A 25 -7.38 16.40 9.26
N TYR A 26 -8.69 16.41 9.53
CA TYR A 26 -9.30 15.57 10.56
C TYR A 26 -9.03 14.07 10.33
N GLN A 27 -9.15 13.60 9.09
CA GLN A 27 -8.84 12.20 8.75
C GLN A 27 -7.35 11.87 8.94
N ARG A 28 -6.42 12.76 8.59
CA ARG A 28 -4.99 12.55 8.86
C ARG A 28 -4.70 12.48 10.35
N TRP A 29 -5.25 13.40 11.14
CA TRP A 29 -5.14 13.37 12.60
C TRP A 29 -5.68 12.07 13.20
N LYS A 30 -6.86 11.64 12.78
CA LYS A 30 -7.47 10.38 13.23
C LYS A 30 -6.61 9.16 12.87
N ARG A 31 -6.10 9.08 11.63
CA ARG A 31 -5.24 7.98 11.16
C ARG A 31 -3.89 7.92 11.88
N ALA A 32 -3.37 9.08 12.28
CA ALA A 32 -2.11 9.18 13.02
C ALA A 32 -2.26 8.88 14.52
N GLY A 33 -3.42 8.41 14.98
CA GLY A 33 -3.63 8.09 16.40
C GLY A 33 -3.94 9.30 17.27
N ARG A 34 -4.42 10.40 16.68
CA ARG A 34 -4.86 11.61 17.39
C ARG A 34 -3.75 12.28 18.24
N PRO A 35 -2.60 12.62 17.64
CA PRO A 35 -1.52 13.33 18.33
C PRO A 35 -2.00 14.68 18.90
N ALA A 36 -1.35 15.14 19.97
CA ALA A 36 -1.70 16.37 20.68
C ALA A 36 -1.40 17.62 19.85
N GLU A 37 -0.37 17.54 18.99
CA GLU A 37 0.13 18.62 18.13
C GLU A 37 -0.79 18.88 16.92
N GLY A 38 -1.74 17.99 16.65
CA GLY A 38 -2.67 18.08 15.52
C GLY A 38 -2.29 17.19 14.34
N PRO A 39 -2.99 17.31 13.19
CA PRO A 39 -2.76 16.44 12.05
C PRO A 39 -1.34 16.55 11.54
N PRO A 40 -0.68 15.42 11.24
CA PRO A 40 0.62 15.48 10.59
C PRO A 40 0.50 16.17 9.23
N PRO A 41 1.62 16.74 8.73
CA PRO A 41 1.65 17.30 7.40
C PRO A 41 1.27 16.25 6.35
N PRO A 42 0.69 16.67 5.22
CA PRO A 42 0.51 15.77 4.10
C PRO A 42 1.88 15.21 3.68
N MET A 43 1.94 13.92 3.36
CA MET A 43 3.15 13.33 2.78
C MET A 43 3.53 14.08 1.51
N SER A 44 4.84 14.21 1.27
CA SER A 44 5.32 14.74 0.00
C SER A 44 4.87 13.81 -1.15
N ARG A 45 4.76 14.36 -2.36
CA ARG A 45 4.42 13.55 -3.54
C ARG A 45 5.46 12.46 -3.80
N GLU A 46 6.72 12.75 -3.50
CA GLU A 46 7.82 11.80 -3.65
C GLU A 46 7.72 10.67 -2.64
N ASP A 47 7.51 10.98 -1.36
CA ASP A 47 7.35 9.97 -0.31
C ASP A 47 6.14 9.07 -0.59
N ALA A 48 5.01 9.67 -1.01
CA ALA A 48 3.83 8.92 -1.39
C ALA A 48 4.11 7.98 -2.57
N ARG A 49 4.90 8.43 -3.56
CA ARG A 49 5.33 7.59 -4.70
C ARG A 49 6.23 6.44 -4.25
N GLN A 50 7.22 6.71 -3.40
CA GLN A 50 8.13 5.69 -2.89
C GLN A 50 7.38 4.64 -2.07
N LEU A 51 6.46 5.06 -1.21
CA LEU A 51 5.62 4.16 -0.43
C LEU A 51 4.75 3.27 -1.33
N ALA A 52 4.17 3.84 -2.40
CA ALA A 52 3.39 3.08 -3.36
C ALA A 52 4.24 2.01 -4.07
N ILE A 53 5.45 2.36 -4.51
CA ILE A 53 6.40 1.43 -5.14
C ILE A 53 6.78 0.30 -4.17
N ALA A 54 7.11 0.65 -2.92
CA ALA A 54 7.43 -0.31 -1.88
C ALA A 54 6.27 -1.27 -1.60
N SER A 55 5.04 -0.76 -1.50
CA SER A 55 3.83 -1.56 -1.33
C SER A 55 3.60 -2.53 -2.49
N VAL A 56 3.75 -2.08 -3.74
CA VAL A 56 3.63 -2.95 -4.92
C VAL A 56 4.69 -4.06 -4.89
N ARG A 57 5.94 -3.73 -4.54
CA ARG A 57 7.03 -4.71 -4.41
C ARG A 57 6.76 -5.72 -3.29
N ALA A 58 6.29 -5.28 -2.13
CA ALA A 58 5.93 -6.15 -1.02
C ALA A 58 4.80 -7.11 -1.41
N ASN A 59 3.74 -6.61 -2.04
CA ASN A 59 2.64 -7.44 -2.54
C ASN A 59 3.10 -8.46 -3.59
N ALA A 60 4.00 -8.07 -4.49
CA ALA A 60 4.58 -8.99 -5.46
C ALA A 60 5.53 -10.03 -4.84
N ALA A 61 6.16 -9.71 -3.70
CA ALA A 61 6.95 -10.66 -2.93
C ALA A 61 6.05 -11.65 -2.19
N ALA A 62 5.00 -11.18 -1.51
CA ALA A 62 4.02 -12.02 -0.81
C ALA A 62 3.39 -13.04 -1.76
N ARG A 63 2.84 -12.60 -2.91
CA ARG A 63 2.26 -13.52 -3.91
C ARG A 63 3.24 -14.57 -4.43
N ARG A 64 4.53 -14.25 -4.51
CA ARG A 64 5.56 -15.22 -4.93
C ARG A 64 5.83 -16.26 -3.85
N GLU A 65 5.71 -15.88 -2.58
CA GLU A 65 5.87 -16.81 -1.46
C GLU A 65 4.64 -17.71 -1.33
N ASP A 66 3.44 -17.14 -1.39
CA ASP A 66 2.19 -17.91 -1.43
C ASP A 66 2.21 -18.94 -2.58
N TYR A 67 2.68 -18.51 -3.77
CA TYR A 67 2.87 -19.42 -4.90
C TYR A 67 3.88 -20.54 -4.59
N ARG A 68 5.03 -20.20 -3.98
CA ARG A 68 6.06 -21.18 -3.64
C ARG A 68 5.51 -22.22 -2.68
N GLU A 69 4.77 -21.79 -1.67
CA GLU A 69 4.14 -22.66 -0.67
C GLU A 69 3.19 -23.66 -1.36
N LEU A 70 2.29 -23.18 -2.22
CA LEU A 70 1.40 -24.06 -2.99
C LEU A 70 2.16 -25.07 -3.86
N ARG A 71 3.25 -24.63 -4.51
CA ARG A 71 4.12 -25.55 -5.27
C ARG A 71 4.83 -26.56 -4.39
N SER A 72 5.19 -26.21 -3.16
CA SER A 72 5.82 -27.14 -2.21
C SER A 72 4.87 -28.25 -1.75
N TRP A 73 3.56 -27.98 -1.72
CA TRP A 73 2.53 -28.99 -1.47
C TRP A 73 2.18 -29.84 -2.69
N GLY A 74 2.88 -29.64 -3.82
CA GLY A 74 2.67 -30.37 -5.06
C GLY A 74 1.54 -29.84 -5.93
N GLU A 75 0.89 -28.72 -5.56
CA GLU A 75 -0.26 -28.20 -6.31
C GLU A 75 0.15 -27.74 -7.72
N PRO A 76 -0.47 -28.23 -8.80
CA PRO A 76 -0.03 -27.93 -10.16
C PRO A 76 -0.15 -26.43 -10.45
N ARG A 77 0.69 -25.96 -11.38
CA ARG A 77 0.92 -24.53 -11.60
C ARG A 77 -0.35 -23.74 -11.92
N ASP A 78 -1.25 -24.31 -12.71
CA ASP A 78 -2.52 -23.70 -13.11
C ASP A 78 -3.46 -23.52 -11.91
N GLN A 79 -3.58 -24.54 -11.06
CA GLN A 79 -4.36 -24.47 -9.82
C GLN A 79 -3.75 -23.47 -8.84
N ALA A 80 -2.43 -23.53 -8.63
CA ALA A 80 -1.74 -22.62 -7.73
C ALA A 80 -1.90 -21.15 -8.18
N ALA A 81 -1.85 -20.91 -9.50
CA ALA A 81 -2.08 -19.59 -10.08
C ALA A 81 -3.52 -19.10 -9.86
N ALA A 82 -4.50 -19.98 -10.06
CA ALA A 82 -5.91 -19.67 -9.85
C ALA A 82 -6.20 -19.31 -8.39
N ARG A 83 -5.62 -20.03 -7.41
CA ARG A 83 -5.83 -19.78 -5.98
C ARG A 83 -5.36 -18.41 -5.51
N ILE A 84 -4.22 -17.94 -6.02
CA ILE A 84 -3.68 -16.62 -5.66
C ILE A 84 -4.11 -15.51 -6.64
N GLY A 85 -5.00 -15.83 -7.59
CA GLY A 85 -5.58 -14.87 -8.53
C GLY A 85 -4.58 -14.29 -9.54
N VAL A 86 -3.59 -15.07 -10.00
CA VAL A 86 -2.63 -14.64 -11.02
C VAL A 86 -2.78 -15.40 -12.34
N THR A 87 -2.36 -14.78 -13.44
CA THR A 87 -2.42 -15.41 -14.77
C THR A 87 -1.37 -16.51 -14.94
N TRP A 88 -1.64 -17.45 -15.84
CA TRP A 88 -0.71 -18.56 -16.17
C TRP A 88 0.70 -18.07 -16.56
N ARG A 89 0.79 -16.90 -17.21
CA ARG A 89 2.06 -16.25 -17.59
C ARG A 89 2.83 -15.73 -16.37
N THR A 90 2.11 -15.19 -15.38
CA THR A 90 2.70 -14.69 -14.14
C THR A 90 3.27 -15.83 -13.32
N ALA A 91 2.53 -16.95 -13.21
CA ALA A 91 3.02 -18.16 -12.58
C ALA A 91 4.29 -18.71 -13.26
N GLY A 92 4.36 -18.67 -14.60
CA GLY A 92 5.58 -19.02 -15.33
C GLY A 92 6.79 -18.16 -14.97
N ARG A 93 6.59 -16.86 -14.69
CA ARG A 93 7.67 -15.99 -14.19
C ARG A 93 8.10 -16.38 -12.78
N TYR A 94 7.18 -16.80 -11.93
CA TYR A 94 7.50 -17.27 -10.58
C TYR A 94 8.30 -18.57 -10.63
N GLU A 95 7.91 -19.53 -11.48
CA GLU A 95 8.67 -20.77 -11.66
C GLU A 95 10.11 -20.53 -12.12
N ARG A 96 10.34 -19.56 -13.01
CA ARG A 96 11.71 -19.22 -13.45
C ARG A 96 12.59 -18.78 -12.27
N VAL A 97 12.06 -17.90 -11.41
CA VAL A 97 12.77 -17.42 -10.21
C VAL A 97 12.98 -18.55 -9.20
N LEU A 98 12.02 -19.47 -9.06
CA LEU A 98 12.18 -20.64 -8.18
C LEU A 98 13.27 -21.59 -8.67
N ARG A 99 13.35 -21.84 -9.98
CA ARG A 99 14.41 -22.69 -10.57
C ARG A 99 15.78 -22.10 -10.36
N GLU A 100 15.95 -20.80 -10.63
CA GLU A 100 17.21 -20.08 -10.45
C GLU A 100 17.75 -20.18 -9.00
N ARG A 101 16.86 -20.27 -8.00
CA ARG A 101 17.22 -20.42 -6.58
C ARG A 101 17.57 -21.85 -6.15
N VAL A 102 17.10 -22.86 -6.87
CA VAL A 102 17.44 -24.27 -6.57
C VAL A 102 18.80 -24.63 -7.16
N THR A 103 19.20 -23.97 -8.25
CA THR A 103 20.46 -24.20 -8.95
C THR A 103 21.63 -23.34 -8.46
N ALA A 104 21.38 -22.40 -7.56
CA ALA A 104 22.37 -21.49 -6.97
C ALA A 104 22.69 -21.91 -5.54
#